data_AF-A0A836CN76-F1
#
_entry.id   AF-A0A836CN76-F1
#
_cell.length_a   1.000
_cell.length_b   1.000
_cell.length_c   1.000
_cell.angle_alpha   90.00
_cell.angle_beta   90.00
_cell.angle_gamma   90.00
#
_symmetry.space_group_name_H-M   'P 1'
#
loop_
_entity.id
_entity.type
_entity.pdbx_description
1 polymer ?
#
loop_
_entity_poly.entity_id
_entity_poly.type
_entity_poly.pdbx_seq_one_letter_code
_entity_poly.pdbx_strand_id
1 'polypeptide(L)'
;MSGEPASCDTATVAPAAAETGSDVSSKEEHRSPAVHAVPVKDGLATKAPISLEAYVQTTSKLDGRDKVTKIMQYGARFLSWYFTSVAPNKALQERAHLLYRTTQVSRKAFRMLKVADEAVKIMAIAQNKQQRGTLKGKPEHCHGQPTRSAAMGLFWTMDNLHYLTTTKTVAYGHQRALKVFSRCWTVASLCMIVLSTQALRETGQRRSALAEELARLTADAQSPHTAVEKAAADLRAANAQHFKNCLALLKAVMDLTCAVNISGVDLPKKVFGKKLNDGVIGASGIVSALTVLYNCWPDQPKGASLPQQQRQITAAATTTSTANGSVPVAAATATTAT
;
A
#
# COMPACT_ATOMS: atom_id res chain seq x y z
N MET A 1 61.79 -24.38 44.01
CA MET A 1 62.11 -23.75 42.72
C MET A 1 61.47 -22.37 42.71
N SER A 2 62.33 -21.37 42.91
CA SER A 2 62.34 -20.03 42.33
C SER A 2 61.02 -19.33 41.97
N GLY A 3 60.78 -18.15 42.55
CA GLY A 3 59.90 -17.13 41.97
C GLY A 3 59.21 -16.21 42.99
N GLU A 4 59.96 -15.25 43.53
CA GLU A 4 59.48 -14.07 44.27
C GLU A 4 59.26 -12.87 43.28
N PRO A 5 58.92 -11.62 43.69
CA PRO A 5 57.64 -10.97 43.38
C PRO A 5 57.78 -9.58 42.69
N ALA A 6 56.67 -8.85 42.49
CA ALA A 6 56.65 -7.39 42.33
C ALA A 6 55.26 -6.86 42.74
N SER A 7 55.09 -6.26 43.92
CA SER A 7 55.37 -4.86 44.30
C SER A 7 54.46 -3.84 43.60
N CYS A 8 53.58 -3.23 44.39
CA CYS A 8 52.71 -2.12 44.03
C CYS A 8 52.92 -1.04 45.10
N ASP A 9 53.56 0.06 44.72
CA ASP A 9 53.72 1.24 45.56
C ASP A 9 52.95 2.43 44.99
N THR A 10 52.29 3.10 45.92
CA THR A 10 51.54 4.36 45.89
C THR A 10 52.34 5.56 45.40
N ALA A 11 51.68 6.50 44.70
CA ALA A 11 51.92 7.93 44.89
C ALA A 11 50.75 8.81 44.42
N THR A 12 50.34 9.69 45.32
CA THR A 12 49.35 10.78 45.22
C THR A 12 49.92 11.99 44.49
N VAL A 13 49.18 12.62 43.56
CA VAL A 13 49.36 14.03 43.18
C VAL A 13 48.00 14.64 42.80
N ALA A 14 47.68 15.80 43.38
CA ALA A 14 46.66 16.76 42.95
C ALA A 14 47.34 18.13 42.75
N PRO A 15 46.62 19.20 42.35
CA PRO A 15 45.98 19.43 41.05
C PRO A 15 46.63 20.65 40.34
N ALA A 16 46.45 20.79 39.02
CA ALA A 16 46.84 21.99 38.29
C ALA A 16 45.70 22.43 37.36
N ALA A 17 45.25 23.66 37.56
CA ALA A 17 44.31 24.37 36.71
C ALA A 17 44.98 24.81 35.41
N ALA A 18 44.26 24.69 34.29
CA ALA A 18 44.50 25.49 33.09
C ALA A 18 43.19 25.61 32.29
N GLU A 19 42.76 26.85 32.11
CA GLU A 19 41.69 27.26 31.21
C GLU A 19 42.10 27.07 29.75
N THR A 20 41.12 26.73 28.90
CA THR A 20 40.97 27.09 27.47
C THR A 20 39.71 26.33 27.02
N GLY A 21 38.61 26.96 26.60
CA GLY A 21 38.54 27.96 25.55
C GLY A 21 37.92 27.30 24.33
N SER A 22 36.62 27.50 24.16
CA SER A 22 35.83 27.38 22.91
C SER A 22 36.01 26.12 22.05
N ASP A 23 34.96 25.30 21.96
CA ASP A 23 34.53 24.89 20.63
C ASP A 23 33.01 24.71 20.52
N VAL A 24 32.53 25.13 19.37
CA VAL A 24 31.15 25.41 19.01
C VAL A 24 30.32 24.12 19.03
N SER A 25 29.45 24.00 20.03
CA SER A 25 28.37 23.01 20.01
C SER A 25 27.33 23.42 18.98
N SER A 26 27.56 23.00 17.74
CA SER A 26 26.56 22.95 16.68
C SER A 26 25.42 22.08 17.18
N LYS A 27 24.37 22.70 17.72
CA LYS A 27 23.05 22.07 17.82
C LYS A 27 22.62 21.74 16.40
N GLU A 28 22.90 20.51 15.95
CA GLU A 28 22.11 19.86 14.92
C GLU A 28 20.69 19.80 15.46
N GLU A 29 19.92 20.83 15.14
CA GLU A 29 18.49 20.85 15.33
C GLU A 29 17.96 19.73 14.43
N HIS A 30 17.76 18.56 15.06
CA HIS A 30 17.17 17.38 14.45
C HIS A 30 15.72 17.73 14.12
N ARG A 31 15.53 18.50 13.03
CA ARG A 31 14.24 18.81 12.43
C ARG A 31 13.64 17.46 12.12
N SER A 32 12.74 17.01 13.00
CA SER A 32 11.92 15.85 12.73
C SER A 32 11.35 16.05 11.32
N PRO A 33 11.58 15.10 10.40
CA PRO A 33 11.06 15.22 9.06
C PRO A 33 9.55 15.36 9.22
N ALA A 34 9.03 16.55 8.93
CA ALA A 34 7.61 16.83 8.97
C ALA A 34 6.96 15.67 8.23
N VAL A 35 6.07 14.93 8.91
CA VAL A 35 5.41 13.75 8.34
C VAL A 35 4.72 14.23 7.07
N HIS A 36 5.38 14.03 5.93
CA HIS A 36 4.99 14.65 4.68
C HIS A 36 3.63 14.09 4.32
N ALA A 37 2.60 14.95 4.36
CA ALA A 37 1.24 14.55 4.03
C ALA A 37 1.24 13.79 2.69
N VAL A 38 0.50 12.68 2.67
CA VAL A 38 0.30 11.89 1.47
C VAL A 38 -0.36 12.80 0.42
N PRO A 39 0.24 12.99 -0.77
CA PRO A 39 -0.23 13.97 -1.74
C PRO A 39 -1.39 13.40 -2.56
N VAL A 40 -2.53 13.20 -1.89
CA VAL A 40 -3.73 12.58 -2.47
C VAL A 40 -4.22 13.35 -3.69
N LYS A 41 -4.19 14.69 -3.64
CA LYS A 41 -4.67 15.56 -4.73
C LYS A 41 -3.91 15.30 -6.03
N ASP A 42 -2.57 15.33 -5.99
CA ASP A 42 -1.74 15.10 -7.17
C ASP A 42 -1.86 13.68 -7.70
N GLY A 43 -2.02 12.70 -6.79
CA GLY A 43 -2.32 11.33 -7.16
C GLY A 43 -3.62 11.22 -7.96
N LEU A 44 -4.74 11.64 -7.35
CA LEU A 44 -6.07 11.54 -7.96
C LEU A 44 -6.20 12.36 -9.25
N ALA A 45 -5.51 13.49 -9.36
CA ALA A 45 -5.50 14.32 -10.56
C ALA A 45 -4.96 13.58 -11.79
N THR A 46 -4.19 12.49 -11.62
CA THR A 46 -3.72 11.69 -12.75
C THR A 46 -4.81 10.83 -13.40
N LYS A 47 -5.94 10.61 -12.72
CA LYS A 47 -6.97 9.66 -13.13
C LYS A 47 -8.19 10.33 -13.77
N ALA A 48 -8.73 9.69 -14.79
CA ALA A 48 -9.97 10.09 -15.45
C ALA A 48 -11.10 10.27 -14.42
N PRO A 49 -11.99 11.25 -14.61
CA PRO A 49 -13.15 11.42 -13.74
C PRO A 49 -14.02 10.15 -13.72
N ILE A 50 -14.83 10.00 -12.68
CA ILE A 50 -15.76 8.88 -12.58
C ILE A 50 -16.83 9.06 -13.66
N SER A 51 -16.82 8.17 -14.65
CA SER A 51 -17.79 8.13 -15.74
C SER A 51 -18.11 6.68 -16.12
N LEU A 52 -19.21 6.48 -16.84
CA LEU A 52 -19.59 5.15 -17.32
C LEU A 52 -18.54 4.61 -18.31
N GLU A 53 -17.98 5.47 -19.16
CA GLU A 53 -16.93 5.12 -20.11
C GLU A 53 -15.66 4.64 -19.39
N ALA A 54 -15.22 5.34 -18.35
CA ALA A 54 -14.06 4.96 -17.56
C ALA A 54 -14.29 3.63 -16.82
N TYR A 55 -15.50 3.40 -16.32
CA TYR A 55 -15.90 2.13 -15.72
C TYR A 55 -15.89 0.99 -16.74
N VAL A 56 -16.48 1.18 -17.93
CA VAL A 56 -16.49 0.20 -19.03
C VAL A 56 -15.07 -0.10 -19.50
N GLN A 57 -14.22 0.91 -19.67
CA GLN A 57 -12.82 0.73 -20.05
C GLN A 57 -12.01 -0.02 -18.98
N THR A 58 -12.32 0.19 -17.71
CA THR A 58 -11.68 -0.55 -16.62
C THR A 58 -12.13 -2.01 -16.62
N THR A 59 -13.44 -2.24 -16.70
CA THR A 59 -14.05 -3.58 -16.64
C THR A 59 -13.98 -4.35 -17.96
N SER A 60 -13.56 -3.76 -19.07
CA SER A 60 -13.24 -4.50 -20.29
C SER A 60 -11.91 -5.26 -20.18
N LYS A 61 -11.00 -4.80 -19.30
CA LYS A 61 -9.73 -5.47 -19.01
C LYS A 61 -9.93 -6.64 -18.04
N LEU A 62 -9.22 -7.75 -18.26
CA LEU A 62 -9.26 -8.93 -17.38
C LEU A 62 -8.93 -8.58 -15.92
N ASP A 63 -7.94 -7.71 -15.70
CA ASP A 63 -7.58 -7.24 -14.36
C ASP A 63 -8.69 -6.43 -13.68
N GLY A 64 -9.37 -5.56 -14.43
CA GLY A 64 -10.50 -4.80 -13.89
C GLY A 64 -11.64 -5.72 -13.46
N ARG A 65 -12.01 -6.70 -14.31
CA ARG A 65 -13.02 -7.72 -13.96
C ARG A 65 -12.64 -8.55 -12.74
N ASP A 66 -11.38 -9.00 -12.66
CA ASP A 66 -10.88 -9.72 -11.49
C ASP A 66 -11.04 -8.91 -10.20
N LYS A 67 -10.74 -7.60 -10.23
CA LYS A 67 -10.81 -6.75 -9.03
C LYS A 67 -12.21 -6.32 -8.65
N VAL A 68 -13.09 -6.02 -9.61
CA VAL A 68 -14.53 -5.80 -9.32
C VAL A 68 -15.11 -7.07 -8.69
N THR A 69 -14.81 -8.24 -9.26
CA THR A 69 -15.24 -9.51 -8.68
C THR A 69 -14.58 -9.75 -7.32
N LYS A 70 -13.35 -9.29 -7.07
CA LYS A 70 -12.68 -9.35 -5.75
C LYS A 70 -13.45 -8.54 -4.71
N ILE A 71 -13.91 -7.35 -5.06
CA ILE A 71 -14.74 -6.53 -4.16
C ILE A 71 -16.02 -7.27 -3.82
N MET A 72 -16.71 -7.84 -4.82
CA MET A 72 -17.92 -8.64 -4.57
C MET A 72 -17.64 -9.85 -3.67
N GLN A 73 -16.55 -10.59 -3.93
CA GLN A 73 -16.15 -11.73 -3.11
C GLN A 73 -15.91 -11.34 -1.65
N TYR A 74 -15.06 -10.35 -1.41
CA TYR A 74 -14.65 -9.98 -0.07
C TYR A 74 -15.73 -9.17 0.67
N GLY A 75 -16.57 -8.41 -0.06
CA GLY A 75 -17.78 -7.80 0.48
C GLY A 75 -18.80 -8.85 0.92
N ALA A 76 -19.04 -9.88 0.12
CA ALA A 76 -19.91 -10.99 0.50
C ALA A 76 -19.36 -11.76 1.72
N ARG A 77 -18.02 -11.91 1.83
CA ARG A 77 -17.37 -12.49 3.02
C ARG A 77 -17.58 -11.61 4.27
N PHE A 78 -17.41 -10.30 4.15
CA PHE A 78 -17.67 -9.35 5.22
C PHE A 78 -19.15 -9.41 5.67
N LEU A 79 -20.09 -9.39 4.73
CA LEU A 79 -21.52 -9.45 5.01
C LEU A 79 -21.92 -10.77 5.67
N SER A 80 -21.36 -11.90 5.23
CA SER A 80 -21.58 -13.19 5.89
C SER A 80 -21.16 -13.14 7.36
N TRP A 81 -20.00 -12.56 7.66
CA TRP A 81 -19.58 -12.35 9.05
C TRP A 81 -20.50 -11.38 9.81
N TYR A 82 -20.88 -10.26 9.20
CA TYR A 82 -21.78 -9.27 9.80
C TYR A 82 -23.13 -9.88 10.19
N PHE A 83 -23.75 -10.66 9.30
CA PHE A 83 -25.00 -11.39 9.56
C PHE A 83 -24.84 -12.60 10.47
N THR A 84 -23.61 -12.99 10.82
CA THR A 84 -23.35 -14.01 11.84
C THR A 84 -23.13 -13.38 13.21
N SER A 85 -22.42 -12.25 13.28
CA SER A 85 -21.85 -11.74 14.52
C SER A 85 -22.47 -10.43 15.03
N VAL A 86 -23.04 -9.60 14.14
CA VAL A 86 -23.51 -8.25 14.51
C VAL A 86 -25.03 -8.15 14.39
N ALA A 87 -25.59 -8.54 13.24
CA ALA A 87 -27.02 -8.54 12.99
C ALA A 87 -27.48 -9.94 12.53
N PRO A 88 -27.65 -10.90 13.47
CA PRO A 88 -27.93 -12.29 13.15
C PRO A 88 -29.09 -12.47 12.17
N ASN A 89 -28.79 -12.93 10.96
CA ASN A 89 -29.79 -13.26 9.95
C ASN A 89 -29.30 -14.43 9.11
N LYS A 90 -29.77 -15.63 9.43
CA LYS A 90 -29.31 -16.88 8.81
C LYS A 90 -29.51 -16.92 7.29
N ALA A 91 -30.68 -16.47 6.81
CA ALA A 91 -30.99 -16.48 5.38
C ALA A 91 -30.06 -15.54 4.58
N LEU A 92 -29.81 -14.32 5.08
CA LEU A 92 -28.88 -13.39 4.44
C LEU A 92 -27.42 -13.85 4.56
N GLN A 93 -27.05 -14.45 5.69
CA GLN A 93 -25.73 -15.03 5.92
C GLN A 93 -25.42 -16.14 4.91
N GLU A 94 -26.34 -17.08 4.70
CA GLU A 94 -26.17 -18.18 3.74
C GLU A 94 -26.04 -17.67 2.30
N ARG A 95 -26.87 -16.69 1.91
CA ARG A 95 -26.80 -16.05 0.58
C ARG A 95 -25.46 -15.33 0.37
N ALA A 96 -25.02 -14.54 1.35
CA ALA A 96 -23.73 -13.86 1.31
C ALA A 96 -22.57 -14.88 1.27
N HIS A 97 -22.67 -15.97 2.03
CA HIS A 97 -21.67 -17.02 2.01
C HIS A 97 -21.57 -17.69 0.63
N LEU A 98 -22.70 -18.04 0.02
CA LEU A 98 -22.76 -18.63 -1.30
C LEU A 98 -22.12 -17.69 -2.35
N LEU A 99 -22.48 -16.41 -2.32
CA LEU A 99 -21.89 -15.40 -3.23
C LEU A 99 -20.36 -15.32 -3.05
N TYR A 100 -19.87 -15.31 -1.81
CA TYR A 100 -18.43 -15.35 -1.52
C TYR A 100 -17.75 -16.58 -2.14
N ARG A 101 -18.32 -17.78 -1.99
CA ARG A 101 -17.72 -19.02 -2.50
C ARG A 101 -17.73 -19.08 -4.02
N THR A 102 -18.85 -18.74 -4.66
CA THR A 102 -18.97 -18.75 -6.12
C THR A 102 -17.98 -17.78 -6.75
N THR A 103 -17.95 -16.53 -6.27
CA THR A 103 -17.04 -15.50 -6.80
C THR A 103 -15.56 -15.81 -6.53
N GLN A 104 -15.23 -16.45 -5.41
CA GLN A 104 -13.87 -16.93 -5.14
C GLN A 104 -13.37 -17.90 -6.21
N VAL A 105 -14.22 -18.81 -6.69
CA VAL A 105 -13.88 -19.77 -7.73
C VAL A 105 -13.82 -19.08 -9.10
N SER A 106 -14.84 -18.29 -9.46
CA SER A 106 -14.91 -17.58 -10.74
C SER A 106 -13.68 -16.69 -10.98
N ARG A 107 -13.17 -16.03 -9.93
CA ARG A 107 -11.97 -15.18 -10.03
C ARG A 107 -10.68 -15.91 -10.36
N LYS A 108 -10.58 -17.20 -10.04
CA LYS A 108 -9.39 -17.98 -10.39
C LYS A 108 -9.27 -18.13 -11.91
N ALA A 109 -10.40 -18.26 -12.62
CA ALA A 109 -10.41 -18.30 -14.08
C ALA A 109 -9.78 -17.05 -14.71
N PHE A 110 -10.08 -15.85 -14.19
CA PHE A 110 -9.46 -14.59 -14.68
C PHE A 110 -7.96 -14.45 -14.41
N ARG A 111 -7.40 -15.30 -13.53
CA ARG A 111 -5.98 -15.28 -13.14
C ARG A 111 -5.20 -16.48 -13.67
N MET A 112 -5.85 -17.34 -14.47
CA MET A 112 -5.16 -18.40 -15.19
C MET A 112 -4.05 -17.79 -16.07
N LEU A 113 -2.92 -18.49 -16.15
CA LEU A 113 -1.76 -18.10 -16.97
C LEU A 113 -0.98 -16.85 -16.49
N LYS A 114 -1.31 -16.27 -15.33
CA LYS A 114 -0.48 -15.19 -14.71
C LYS A 114 0.94 -15.62 -14.35
N VAL A 115 1.24 -16.92 -14.37
CA VAL A 115 2.60 -17.43 -14.29
C VAL A 115 3.47 -16.91 -15.44
N ALA A 116 2.90 -16.73 -16.64
CA ALA A 116 3.61 -16.18 -17.79
C ALA A 116 4.06 -14.73 -17.55
N ASP A 117 3.22 -13.91 -16.92
CA ASP A 117 3.57 -12.52 -16.56
C ASP A 117 4.79 -12.48 -15.62
N GLU A 118 4.86 -13.39 -14.64
CA GLU A 118 6.01 -13.46 -13.75
C GLU A 118 7.25 -14.04 -14.44
N ALA A 119 7.09 -14.97 -15.38
CA ALA A 119 8.19 -15.48 -16.20
C ALA A 119 8.84 -14.36 -17.04
N VAL A 120 8.03 -13.50 -17.69
CA VAL A 120 8.52 -12.33 -18.42
C VAL A 120 9.28 -11.37 -17.49
N LYS A 121 8.77 -11.12 -16.28
CA LYS A 121 9.47 -10.28 -15.29
C LYS A 121 10.81 -10.88 -14.87
N ILE A 122 10.86 -12.19 -14.63
CA ILE A 122 12.10 -12.89 -14.26
C ILE A 122 13.12 -12.83 -15.40
N MET A 123 12.69 -13.04 -16.65
CA MET A 123 13.56 -12.90 -17.83
C MET A 123 14.11 -11.47 -17.96
N ALA A 124 13.27 -10.45 -17.78
CA ALA A 124 13.72 -9.06 -17.82
C ALA A 124 14.73 -8.73 -16.71
N ILE A 125 14.53 -9.25 -15.49
CA ILE A 125 15.47 -9.11 -14.37
C ILE A 125 16.80 -9.80 -14.70
N ALA A 126 16.75 -10.99 -15.33
CA ALA A 126 17.95 -11.72 -15.72
C ALA A 126 18.74 -11.03 -16.85
N GLN A 127 18.03 -10.40 -17.80
CA GLN A 127 18.61 -9.70 -18.95
C GLN A 127 19.18 -8.31 -18.60
N ASN A 128 18.66 -7.64 -17.58
CA ASN A 128 19.15 -6.33 -17.14
C ASN A 128 20.54 -6.41 -16.48
N LYS A 129 21.59 -6.57 -17.30
CA LYS A 129 23.01 -6.49 -16.90
C LYS A 129 23.35 -5.17 -16.23
N GLN A 130 22.68 -4.08 -16.60
CA GLN A 130 22.95 -2.73 -16.09
C GLN A 130 22.56 -2.57 -14.61
N GLN A 131 21.49 -3.24 -14.15
CA GLN A 131 21.19 -3.30 -12.72
C GLN A 131 22.25 -4.11 -11.96
N ARG A 132 22.79 -5.21 -12.52
CA ARG A 132 23.89 -5.96 -11.87
C ARG A 132 25.17 -5.12 -11.65
N GLY A 133 25.44 -4.14 -12.51
CA GLY A 133 26.60 -3.24 -12.39
C GLY A 133 26.39 -2.11 -11.37
N THR A 134 25.20 -1.49 -11.34
CA THR A 134 24.86 -0.37 -10.42
C THR A 134 24.40 -0.84 -9.04
N LEU A 135 24.04 -2.13 -8.88
CA LEU A 135 23.68 -2.77 -7.60
C LEU A 135 24.87 -3.04 -6.68
N LYS A 136 26.12 -2.82 -7.12
CA LYS A 136 27.32 -2.95 -6.27
C LYS A 136 27.32 -2.01 -5.05
N GLY A 137 26.43 -1.00 -4.99
CA GLY A 137 26.33 -0.05 -3.87
C GLY A 137 25.07 -0.15 -3.00
N LYS A 138 24.06 -0.97 -3.34
CA LYS A 138 22.83 -1.12 -2.54
C LYS A 138 22.42 -2.61 -2.45
N PRO A 139 22.82 -3.34 -1.40
CA PRO A 139 22.60 -4.79 -1.28
C PRO A 139 21.12 -5.18 -1.22
N GLU A 140 20.24 -4.27 -0.82
CA GLU A 140 18.81 -4.55 -0.58
C GLU A 140 17.99 -4.73 -1.87
N HIS A 141 18.36 -4.07 -2.96
CA HIS A 141 17.62 -4.11 -4.23
C HIS A 141 17.99 -5.33 -5.09
N CYS A 142 19.14 -5.97 -4.79
CA CYS A 142 19.69 -7.07 -5.59
C CYS A 142 18.91 -8.38 -5.44
N HIS A 143 18.32 -8.63 -4.25
CA HIS A 143 17.66 -9.91 -3.95
C HIS A 143 16.13 -9.80 -3.78
N GLY A 144 15.59 -8.63 -3.42
CA GLY A 144 14.16 -8.49 -3.12
C GLY A 144 13.25 -8.74 -4.31
N GLN A 145 13.54 -8.14 -5.47
CA GLN A 145 12.69 -8.21 -6.65
C GLN A 145 12.70 -9.59 -7.35
N PRO A 146 13.84 -10.28 -7.52
CA PRO A 146 13.87 -11.67 -7.98
C PRO A 146 13.09 -12.60 -7.06
N THR A 147 13.33 -12.53 -5.74
CA THR A 147 12.66 -13.39 -4.75
C THR A 147 11.15 -13.17 -4.77
N ARG A 148 10.70 -11.90 -4.82
CA ARG A 148 9.28 -11.57 -4.95
C ARG A 148 8.65 -12.21 -6.20
N SER A 149 9.32 -12.08 -7.34
CA SER A 149 8.79 -12.55 -8.63
C SER A 149 8.76 -14.08 -8.70
N ALA A 150 9.79 -14.75 -8.17
CA ALA A 150 9.81 -16.22 -8.03
C ALA A 150 8.70 -16.72 -7.11
N ALA A 151 8.52 -16.09 -5.93
CA ALA A 151 7.45 -16.44 -5.00
C ALA A 151 6.06 -16.21 -5.61
N MET A 152 5.85 -15.12 -6.35
CA MET A 152 4.60 -14.88 -7.07
C MET A 152 4.38 -15.87 -8.21
N GLY A 153 5.42 -16.25 -8.95
CA GLY A 153 5.34 -17.28 -9.99
C GLY A 153 4.87 -18.62 -9.42
N LEU A 154 5.49 -19.08 -8.34
CA LEU A 154 5.08 -20.31 -7.66
C LEU A 154 3.66 -20.22 -7.06
N PHE A 155 3.30 -19.06 -6.52
CA PHE A 155 1.93 -18.77 -6.09
C PHE A 155 0.92 -18.94 -7.22
N TRP A 156 1.17 -18.35 -8.40
CA TRP A 156 0.28 -18.46 -9.55
C TRP A 156 0.15 -19.90 -10.05
N THR A 157 1.27 -20.63 -10.13
CA THR A 157 1.26 -22.06 -10.47
C THR A 157 0.37 -22.86 -9.52
N MET A 158 0.50 -22.63 -8.21
CA MET A 158 -0.30 -23.34 -7.21
C MET A 158 -1.77 -22.88 -7.18
N ASP A 159 -2.06 -21.60 -7.45
CA ASP A 159 -3.43 -21.08 -7.59
C ASP A 159 -4.14 -21.72 -8.80
N ASN A 160 -3.44 -21.85 -9.93
CA ASN A 160 -3.95 -22.52 -11.13
C ASN A 160 -4.15 -24.02 -10.90
N LEU A 161 -3.18 -24.71 -10.27
CA LEU A 161 -3.32 -26.13 -9.92
C LEU A 161 -4.50 -26.36 -8.96
N HIS A 162 -4.67 -25.48 -7.98
CA HIS A 162 -5.78 -25.54 -7.04
C HIS A 162 -7.13 -25.26 -7.73
N TYR A 163 -7.18 -24.36 -8.72
CA TYR A 163 -8.36 -24.17 -9.56
C TYR A 163 -8.70 -25.45 -10.35
N LEU A 164 -7.73 -26.02 -11.07
CA LEU A 164 -7.90 -27.26 -11.84
C LEU A 164 -8.33 -28.45 -10.97
N THR A 165 -7.80 -28.51 -9.74
CA THR A 165 -8.25 -29.51 -8.76
C THR A 165 -9.70 -29.28 -8.34
N THR A 166 -10.09 -28.01 -8.13
CA THR A 166 -11.47 -27.65 -7.72
C THR A 166 -12.46 -27.97 -8.85
N THR A 167 -12.06 -27.82 -10.11
CA THR A 167 -12.86 -28.19 -11.29
C THR A 167 -12.76 -29.67 -11.65
N LYS A 168 -12.07 -30.49 -10.84
CA LYS A 168 -11.85 -31.93 -11.06
C LYS A 168 -11.15 -32.28 -12.37
N THR A 169 -10.40 -31.33 -12.96
CA THR A 169 -9.62 -31.58 -14.18
C THR A 169 -8.25 -32.18 -13.88
N VAL A 170 -7.76 -32.03 -12.65
CA VAL A 170 -6.50 -32.62 -12.18
C VAL A 170 -6.68 -33.21 -10.78
N ALA A 171 -6.19 -34.43 -10.56
CA ALA A 171 -6.19 -35.08 -9.25
C ALA A 171 -4.94 -34.69 -8.44
N TYR A 172 -4.91 -33.46 -7.90
CA TYR A 172 -3.87 -33.03 -6.98
C TYR A 172 -4.43 -32.82 -5.57
N GLY A 173 -3.60 -32.99 -4.54
CA GLY A 173 -4.04 -32.79 -3.15
C GLY A 173 -4.42 -31.34 -2.87
N HIS A 174 -5.72 -31.07 -2.71
CA HIS A 174 -6.27 -29.72 -2.47
C HIS A 174 -5.56 -28.99 -1.31
N GLN A 175 -5.38 -29.68 -0.19
CA GLN A 175 -4.72 -29.13 1.00
C GLN A 175 -3.22 -28.87 0.78
N ARG A 176 -2.55 -29.68 -0.04
CA ARG A 176 -1.13 -29.49 -0.36
C ARG A 176 -0.93 -28.24 -1.20
N ALA A 177 -1.74 -28.07 -2.25
CA ALA A 177 -1.70 -26.87 -3.10
C ALA A 177 -1.98 -25.61 -2.27
N LEU A 178 -3.00 -25.65 -1.40
CA LEU A 178 -3.38 -24.52 -0.55
C LEU A 178 -2.26 -24.10 0.41
N LYS A 179 -1.56 -25.05 1.03
CA LYS A 179 -0.44 -24.78 1.95
C LYS A 179 0.74 -24.11 1.23
N VAL A 180 1.13 -24.62 0.06
CA VAL A 180 2.24 -24.04 -0.72
C VAL A 180 1.85 -22.64 -1.23
N PHE A 181 0.66 -22.51 -1.80
CA PHE A 181 0.06 -21.25 -2.23
C PHE A 181 0.13 -20.18 -1.13
N SER A 182 -0.31 -20.51 0.10
CA SER A 182 -0.35 -19.58 1.23
C SER A 182 1.04 -19.08 1.64
N ARG A 183 2.02 -20.00 1.69
CA ARG A 183 3.42 -19.67 2.02
C ARG A 183 4.04 -18.75 0.98
N CYS A 184 3.90 -19.09 -0.31
CA CYS A 184 4.43 -18.29 -1.41
C CYS A 184 3.79 -16.90 -1.45
N TRP A 185 2.47 -16.80 -1.26
CA TRP A 185 1.79 -15.51 -1.18
C TRP A 185 2.30 -14.66 -0.01
N THR A 186 2.49 -15.26 1.15
CA THR A 186 3.01 -14.57 2.34
C THR A 186 4.41 -14.02 2.09
N VAL A 187 5.32 -14.84 1.57
CA VAL A 187 6.69 -14.42 1.22
C VAL A 187 6.67 -13.29 0.20
N ALA A 188 5.89 -13.43 -0.88
CA ALA A 188 5.76 -12.38 -1.89
C ALA A 188 5.22 -11.07 -1.31
N SER A 189 4.27 -11.14 -0.38
CA SER A 189 3.68 -9.96 0.27
C SER A 189 4.68 -9.27 1.20
N LEU A 190 5.49 -10.03 1.95
CA LEU A 190 6.57 -9.49 2.77
C LEU A 190 7.63 -8.78 1.91
N CYS A 191 8.08 -9.41 0.82
CA CYS A 191 9.00 -8.76 -0.11
C CYS A 191 8.40 -7.47 -0.70
N MET A 192 7.11 -7.48 -1.05
CA MET A 192 6.42 -6.29 -1.54
C MET A 192 6.35 -5.15 -0.53
N ILE A 193 6.19 -5.44 0.76
CA ILE A 193 6.21 -4.41 1.82
C ILE A 193 7.59 -3.76 1.88
N VAL A 194 8.67 -4.56 1.89
CA VAL A 194 10.05 -4.05 1.91
C VAL A 194 10.32 -3.16 0.70
N LEU A 195 10.05 -3.66 -0.50
CA LEU A 195 10.25 -2.92 -1.76
C LEU A 195 9.42 -1.64 -1.82
N SER A 196 8.15 -1.69 -1.40
CA SER A 196 7.28 -0.51 -1.40
C SER A 196 7.71 0.53 -0.36
N THR A 197 8.25 0.10 0.77
CA THR A 197 8.79 0.99 1.81
C THR A 197 10.04 1.71 1.30
N GLN A 198 10.94 1.00 0.63
CA GLN A 198 12.12 1.59 0.00
C GLN A 198 11.73 2.60 -1.07
N ALA A 199 10.83 2.23 -1.99
CA ALA A 199 10.32 3.14 -3.01
C ALA A 199 9.65 4.38 -2.40
N LEU A 200 8.95 4.22 -1.27
CA LEU A 200 8.34 5.34 -0.55
C LEU A 200 9.39 6.29 0.03
N ARG A 201 10.48 5.75 0.61
CA ARG A 201 11.61 6.54 1.12
C ARG A 201 12.31 7.31 -0.01
N GLU A 202 12.64 6.64 -1.11
CA GLU A 202 13.32 7.25 -2.27
C GLU A 202 12.47 8.37 -2.88
N THR A 203 11.16 8.14 -3.06
CA THR A 203 10.25 9.18 -3.57
C THR A 203 9.98 10.30 -2.55
N GLY A 204 10.03 9.99 -1.25
CA GLY A 204 9.96 11.01 -0.19
C GLY A 204 11.14 11.97 -0.27
N GLN A 205 12.36 11.45 -0.31
CA GLN A 205 13.58 12.26 -0.47
C GLN A 205 13.55 13.10 -1.73
N ARG A 206 13.13 12.50 -2.86
CA ARG A 206 12.99 13.24 -4.13
C ARG A 206 11.96 14.37 -4.05
N ARG A 207 10.84 14.17 -3.36
CA ARG A 207 9.83 15.22 -3.16
C ARG A 207 10.39 16.37 -2.34
N SER A 208 11.10 16.09 -1.24
CA SER A 208 11.70 17.12 -0.40
C SER A 208 12.71 17.97 -1.19
N ALA A 209 13.59 17.31 -1.96
CA ALA A 209 14.55 18.02 -2.82
C ALA A 209 13.89 18.92 -3.87
N LEU A 210 12.84 18.43 -4.55
CA LEU A 210 12.09 19.23 -5.53
C LEU A 210 11.29 20.37 -4.89
N ALA A 211 10.80 20.18 -3.66
CA ALA A 211 10.09 21.22 -2.93
C ALA A 211 11.05 22.34 -2.50
N GLU A 212 12.26 22.00 -2.06
CA GLU A 212 13.32 22.97 -1.75
C GLU A 212 13.78 23.72 -3.02
N GLU A 213 13.96 23.01 -4.14
CA GLU A 213 14.30 23.62 -5.42
C GLU A 213 13.22 24.61 -5.89
N LEU A 214 11.95 24.23 -5.81
CA LEU A 214 10.83 25.10 -6.16
C LEU A 214 10.77 26.33 -5.24
N ALA A 215 10.96 26.15 -3.93
CA ALA A 215 10.98 27.25 -2.96
C ALA A 215 12.12 28.23 -3.27
N ARG A 216 13.31 27.72 -3.61
CA ARG A 216 14.46 28.54 -4.00
C ARG A 216 14.19 29.35 -5.27
N LEU A 217 13.66 28.71 -6.31
CA LEU A 217 13.34 29.38 -7.58
C LEU A 217 12.19 30.39 -7.43
N THR A 218 11.25 30.16 -6.52
CA THR A 218 10.15 31.10 -6.25
C THR A 218 10.60 32.31 -5.44
N ALA A 219 11.60 32.13 -4.58
CA ALA A 219 12.17 33.22 -3.78
C ALA A 219 13.10 34.14 -4.59
N ASP A 220 13.73 33.61 -5.63
CA ASP A 220 14.58 34.37 -6.54
C ASP A 220 13.74 35.14 -7.58
N ALA A 221 13.62 36.46 -7.42
CA ALA A 221 12.85 37.32 -8.31
C ALA A 221 13.36 37.35 -9.77
N GLN A 222 14.60 36.90 -10.02
CA GLN A 222 15.19 36.84 -11.36
C GLN A 222 15.02 35.47 -12.03
N SER A 223 14.50 34.48 -11.31
CA SER A 223 14.33 33.14 -11.86
C SER A 223 13.32 33.15 -13.01
N PRO A 224 13.65 32.52 -14.16
CA PRO A 224 12.75 32.51 -15.31
C PRO A 224 11.48 31.75 -14.98
N HIS A 225 10.32 32.32 -15.35
CA HIS A 225 9.00 31.73 -15.09
C HIS A 225 8.89 30.26 -15.53
N THR A 226 9.52 29.92 -16.66
CA THR A 226 9.56 28.57 -17.21
C THR A 226 10.28 27.57 -16.29
N ALA A 227 11.29 28.00 -15.52
CA ALA A 227 11.98 27.15 -14.56
C ALA A 227 11.11 26.87 -13.33
N VAL A 228 10.38 27.87 -12.83
CA VAL A 228 9.43 27.72 -11.72
C VAL A 228 8.30 26.77 -12.12
N GLU A 229 7.73 26.93 -13.31
CA GLU A 229 6.68 26.03 -13.83
C GLU A 229 7.16 24.59 -13.98
N LYS A 230 8.39 24.40 -14.50
CA LYS A 230 9.00 23.09 -14.65
C LYS A 230 9.21 22.42 -13.28
N ALA A 231 9.81 23.12 -12.32
CA ALA A 231 10.02 22.60 -10.97
C ALA A 231 8.68 22.24 -10.28
N ALA A 232 7.64 23.06 -10.47
CA ALA A 232 6.30 22.78 -9.98
C ALA A 232 5.65 21.56 -10.66
N ALA A 233 5.90 21.35 -11.96
CA ALA A 233 5.44 20.16 -12.68
C ALA A 233 6.17 18.90 -12.21
N ASP A 234 7.49 18.97 -12.02
CA ASP A 234 8.32 17.86 -11.53
C ASP A 234 7.93 17.47 -10.10
N LEU A 235 7.65 18.45 -9.23
CA LEU A 235 7.14 18.20 -7.88
C LEU A 235 5.76 17.51 -7.91
N ARG A 236 4.84 17.97 -8.77
CA ARG A 236 3.53 17.31 -8.95
C ARG A 236 3.66 15.88 -9.44
N ALA A 237 4.56 15.61 -10.38
CA ALA A 237 4.84 14.26 -10.85
C ALA A 237 5.44 13.37 -9.74
N ALA A 238 6.38 13.89 -8.96
CA ALA A 238 6.95 13.20 -7.81
C ALA A 238 5.91 12.92 -6.71
N ASN A 239 5.01 13.87 -6.45
CA ASN A 239 3.87 13.72 -5.55
C ASN A 239 2.94 12.59 -6.03
N ALA A 240 2.54 12.60 -7.30
CA ALA A 240 1.69 11.55 -7.87
C ALA A 240 2.34 10.15 -7.78
N GLN A 241 3.65 10.06 -8.03
CA GLN A 241 4.39 8.80 -7.90
C GLN A 241 4.48 8.34 -6.43
N HIS A 242 4.71 9.26 -5.50
CA HIS A 242 4.73 8.94 -4.07
C HIS A 242 3.37 8.42 -3.59
N PHE A 243 2.26 9.02 -4.04
CA PHE A 243 0.92 8.50 -3.77
C PHE A 243 0.74 7.06 -4.29
N LYS A 244 1.20 6.76 -5.52
CA LYS A 244 1.18 5.39 -6.06
C LYS A 244 1.98 4.41 -5.17
N ASN A 245 3.13 4.84 -4.64
CA ASN A 245 3.94 4.03 -3.73
C ASN A 245 3.24 3.82 -2.38
N CYS A 246 2.53 4.82 -1.84
CA CYS A 246 1.67 4.66 -0.66
C CYS A 246 0.59 3.60 -0.89
N LEU A 247 -0.09 3.65 -2.04
CA LEU A 247 -1.11 2.66 -2.40
C LEU A 247 -0.52 1.25 -2.57
N ALA A 248 0.69 1.14 -3.13
CA ALA A 248 1.39 -0.13 -3.26
C ALA A 248 1.71 -0.75 -1.88
N LEU A 249 2.18 0.07 -0.93
CA LEU A 249 2.43 -0.36 0.45
C LEU A 249 1.14 -0.76 1.15
N LEU A 250 0.09 0.07 1.08
CA LEU A 250 -1.23 -0.23 1.65
C LEU A 250 -1.77 -1.57 1.12
N LYS A 251 -1.69 -1.77 -0.19
CA LYS A 251 -2.07 -3.03 -0.84
C LYS A 251 -1.29 -4.21 -0.28
N ALA A 252 0.03 -4.08 -0.17
CA ALA A 252 0.90 -5.16 0.30
C ALA A 252 0.59 -5.57 1.75
N VAL A 253 0.31 -4.59 2.62
CA VAL A 253 -0.12 -4.86 4.01
C VAL A 253 -1.48 -5.55 4.04
N MET A 254 -2.46 -5.07 3.27
CA MET A 254 -3.80 -5.69 3.22
C MET A 254 -3.77 -7.11 2.64
N ASP A 255 -2.94 -7.35 1.62
CA ASP A 255 -2.73 -8.69 1.07
C ASP A 255 -2.03 -9.60 2.09
N LEU A 256 -1.05 -9.09 2.85
CA LEU A 256 -0.41 -9.85 3.91
C LEU A 256 -1.42 -10.29 4.98
N THR A 257 -2.31 -9.40 5.43
CA THR A 257 -3.40 -9.73 6.38
C THR A 257 -4.24 -10.91 5.88
N CYS A 258 -4.55 -10.93 4.58
CA CYS A 258 -5.28 -12.04 3.97
C CYS A 258 -4.44 -13.32 3.89
N ALA A 259 -3.19 -13.21 3.43
CA ALA A 259 -2.29 -14.34 3.20
C ALA A 259 -1.98 -15.11 4.48
N VAL A 260 -1.66 -14.41 5.57
CA VAL A 260 -1.26 -15.04 6.84
C VAL A 260 -2.40 -15.77 7.54
N ASN A 261 -3.66 -15.48 7.19
CA ASN A 261 -4.83 -16.14 7.78
C ASN A 261 -5.25 -17.44 7.06
N ILE A 262 -4.59 -17.78 5.94
CA ILE A 262 -4.87 -18.98 5.15
C ILE A 262 -4.15 -20.20 5.73
N SER A 263 -4.84 -21.34 5.64
CA SER A 263 -4.32 -22.65 6.03
C SER A 263 -2.93 -22.92 5.44
N GLY A 264 -1.96 -23.20 6.31
CA GLY A 264 -0.56 -23.45 5.94
C GLY A 264 0.42 -22.42 6.49
N VAL A 265 -0.04 -21.19 6.69
CA VAL A 265 0.67 -20.16 7.46
C VAL A 265 0.00 -20.01 8.82
N ASP A 266 -1.30 -19.69 8.83
CA ASP A 266 -2.14 -19.56 10.03
C ASP A 266 -1.48 -18.73 11.15
N LEU A 267 -0.76 -17.65 10.79
CA LEU A 267 0.06 -16.90 11.73
C LEU A 267 -0.77 -16.31 12.88
N PRO A 268 -1.93 -15.66 12.66
CA PRO A 268 -2.75 -15.15 13.76
C PRO A 268 -3.20 -16.26 14.71
N LYS A 269 -3.52 -17.45 14.20
CA LYS A 269 -3.89 -18.60 15.04
C LYS A 269 -2.72 -19.08 15.89
N LYS A 270 -1.49 -19.07 15.35
CA LYS A 270 -0.30 -19.48 16.09
C LYS A 270 0.11 -18.47 17.17
N VAL A 271 -0.07 -17.18 16.89
CA VAL A 271 0.34 -16.10 17.81
C VAL A 271 -0.73 -15.79 18.85
N PHE A 272 -2.00 -15.72 18.45
CA PHE A 272 -3.12 -15.28 19.29
C PHE A 272 -4.10 -16.41 19.65
N GLY A 273 -3.82 -17.66 19.25
CA GLY A 273 -4.70 -18.81 19.45
C GLY A 273 -5.95 -18.84 18.56
N LYS A 274 -6.25 -17.75 17.83
CA LYS A 274 -7.47 -17.60 17.01
C LYS A 274 -7.15 -17.04 15.63
N LYS A 275 -7.93 -17.43 14.62
CA LYS A 275 -7.86 -16.83 13.28
C LYS A 275 -8.45 -15.42 13.31
N LEU A 276 -8.02 -14.58 12.38
CA LEU A 276 -8.72 -13.32 12.12
C LEU A 276 -10.13 -13.63 11.62
N ASN A 277 -11.10 -12.86 12.10
CA ASN A 277 -12.48 -13.02 11.69
C ASN A 277 -12.68 -12.63 10.22
N ASP A 278 -13.76 -13.13 9.64
CA ASP A 278 -14.07 -12.93 8.23
C ASP A 278 -14.42 -11.48 7.88
N GLY A 279 -14.84 -10.67 8.86
CA GLY A 279 -15.02 -9.23 8.71
C GLY A 279 -13.71 -8.51 8.39
N VAL A 280 -12.67 -8.72 9.19
CA VAL A 280 -11.34 -8.12 8.96
C VAL A 280 -10.78 -8.56 7.61
N ILE A 281 -10.86 -9.85 7.30
CA ILE A 281 -10.36 -10.37 6.02
C ILE A 281 -11.17 -9.83 4.83
N GLY A 282 -12.49 -9.72 4.99
CA GLY A 282 -13.40 -9.07 4.04
C GLY A 282 -12.98 -7.63 3.75
N ALA A 283 -12.86 -6.82 4.79
CA ALA A 283 -12.48 -5.40 4.67
C ALA A 283 -11.08 -5.23 4.03
N SER A 284 -10.07 -5.97 4.50
CA SER A 284 -8.72 -5.92 3.93
C SER A 284 -8.71 -6.31 2.44
N GLY A 285 -9.47 -7.33 2.05
CA GLY A 285 -9.59 -7.76 0.66
C GLY A 285 -10.23 -6.71 -0.26
N ILE A 286 -11.23 -5.97 0.25
CA ILE A 286 -11.85 -4.84 -0.46
C ILE A 286 -10.83 -3.71 -0.66
N VAL A 287 -10.17 -3.27 0.41
CA VAL A 287 -9.16 -2.18 0.33
C VAL A 287 -8.05 -2.53 -0.65
N SER A 288 -7.50 -3.75 -0.57
CA SER A 288 -6.51 -4.24 -1.53
C SER A 288 -7.03 -4.23 -2.98
N ALA A 289 -8.29 -4.61 -3.21
CA ALA A 289 -8.88 -4.59 -4.55
C ALA A 289 -9.01 -3.16 -5.10
N LEU A 290 -9.45 -2.22 -4.26
CA LEU A 290 -9.62 -0.80 -4.63
C LEU A 290 -8.29 -0.15 -5.03
N THR A 291 -7.19 -0.44 -4.32
CA THR A 291 -5.87 0.08 -4.72
C THR A 291 -5.43 -0.38 -6.11
N VAL A 292 -5.79 -1.62 -6.50
CA VAL A 292 -5.48 -2.12 -7.85
C VAL A 292 -6.44 -1.53 -8.87
N LEU A 293 -7.72 -1.38 -8.56
CA LEU A 293 -8.67 -0.70 -9.45
C LEU A 293 -8.25 0.73 -9.75
N TYR A 294 -7.74 1.47 -8.76
CA TYR A 294 -7.14 2.78 -8.98
C TYR A 294 -6.04 2.73 -10.05
N ASN A 295 -5.12 1.76 -9.97
CA ASN A 295 -4.05 1.62 -10.96
C ASN A 295 -4.56 1.19 -12.34
N CYS A 296 -5.62 0.39 -12.42
CA CYS A 296 -6.26 -0.03 -13.66
C CYS A 296 -7.14 1.06 -14.30
N TRP A 297 -7.59 2.03 -13.51
CA TRP A 297 -8.44 3.13 -13.93
C TRP A 297 -7.73 3.99 -14.97
N PRO A 298 -8.41 4.45 -16.03
CA PRO A 298 -7.80 5.26 -17.07
C PRO A 298 -7.21 6.56 -16.53
N ASP A 299 -6.09 6.97 -17.13
CA ASP A 299 -5.45 8.26 -16.83
C ASP A 299 -6.18 9.40 -17.56
N GLN A 300 -6.09 10.62 -17.04
CA GLN A 300 -6.63 11.79 -17.75
C GLN A 300 -5.86 12.02 -19.07
N PRO A 301 -6.54 12.43 -20.17
CA PRO A 301 -5.87 12.88 -21.38
C PRO A 301 -4.92 14.04 -21.06
N LYS A 302 -3.70 14.01 -21.59
CA LYS A 302 -2.74 15.12 -21.43
C LYS A 302 -3.35 16.39 -22.03
N GLY A 303 -3.56 17.42 -21.21
CA GLY A 303 -4.14 18.71 -21.62
C GLY A 303 -5.62 18.90 -21.30
N ALA A 304 -6.32 17.88 -20.77
CA ALA A 304 -7.67 18.05 -20.26
C ALA A 304 -7.62 18.79 -18.91
N SER A 305 -8.06 20.05 -18.88
CA SER A 305 -8.31 20.73 -17.61
C SER A 305 -9.43 20.01 -16.83
N LEU A 306 -9.31 19.94 -15.50
CA LEU A 306 -10.34 19.38 -14.62
C LEU A 306 -11.74 19.86 -15.04
N PRO A 307 -12.71 18.96 -15.30
CA PRO A 307 -14.08 19.34 -15.60
C PRO A 307 -14.60 20.28 -14.52
N GLN A 308 -15.25 21.39 -14.91
CA GLN A 308 -15.82 22.39 -14.00
C GLN A 308 -16.65 21.78 -12.85
N GLN A 309 -17.25 20.62 -13.09
CA GLN A 309 -18.05 19.86 -12.12
C GLN A 309 -17.24 19.43 -10.87
N GLN A 310 -15.94 19.16 -11.01
CA GLN A 310 -15.07 18.78 -9.90
C GLN A 310 -14.59 19.98 -9.07
N ARG A 311 -14.56 21.19 -9.69
CA ARG A 311 -14.36 22.44 -8.95
C ARG A 311 -15.57 22.75 -8.05
N GLN A 312 -16.78 22.47 -8.51
CA GLN A 312 -18.01 22.70 -7.74
C GLN A 312 -18.14 21.76 -6.54
N ILE A 313 -17.78 20.47 -6.68
CA ILE A 313 -17.81 19.51 -5.55
C ILE A 313 -16.73 19.86 -4.51
N THR A 314 -15.55 20.33 -4.93
CA THR A 314 -14.49 20.75 -4.00
C THR A 314 -14.81 22.09 -3.31
N ALA A 315 -15.50 23.00 -3.99
CA ALA A 315 -16.01 24.23 -3.39
C ALA A 315 -17.10 23.92 -2.36
N ALA A 316 -18.07 23.06 -2.69
CA ALA A 316 -19.15 22.67 -1.80
C ALA A 316 -18.63 21.97 -0.53
N ALA A 317 -17.68 21.04 -0.65
CA ALA A 317 -17.04 20.38 0.50
C ALA A 317 -16.25 21.34 1.41
N THR A 318 -15.80 22.49 0.88
CA THR A 318 -15.13 23.53 1.66
C THR A 318 -16.14 24.46 2.36
N THR A 319 -17.33 24.64 1.77
CA THR A 319 -18.38 25.50 2.37
C THR A 319 -19.15 24.80 3.49
N THR A 320 -19.24 23.47 3.50
CA THR A 320 -19.95 22.73 4.56
C THR A 320 -19.19 22.66 5.90
N SER A 321 -17.90 23.03 5.93
CA SER A 321 -17.09 23.01 7.16
C SER A 321 -17.22 24.30 8.01
N THR A 322 -17.80 25.37 7.47
CA THR A 322 -17.95 26.66 8.17
C THR A 322 -19.38 26.97 8.63
N ALA A 323 -20.36 26.11 8.33
CA ALA A 323 -21.78 26.38 8.60
C ALA A 323 -22.40 25.56 9.76
N ASN A 324 -21.58 25.09 10.72
CA ASN A 324 -22.08 24.50 11.97
C ASN A 324 -21.76 25.42 13.16
N GLY A 325 -22.43 26.57 13.20
CA GLY A 325 -22.45 27.47 14.34
C GLY A 325 -23.87 28.01 14.51
N SER A 326 -24.46 27.75 15.68
CA SER A 326 -25.75 28.24 16.18
C SER A 326 -27.04 27.64 15.58
N VAL A 327 -27.59 26.65 16.29
CA VAL A 327 -29.03 26.32 16.24
C VAL A 327 -29.71 27.06 17.39
N PRO A 328 -30.70 27.94 17.15
CA PRO A 328 -31.55 28.44 18.22
C PRO A 328 -32.64 27.41 18.53
N VAL A 329 -32.83 27.16 19.83
CA VAL A 329 -33.90 26.34 20.39
C VAL A 329 -35.22 27.10 20.25
N ALA A 330 -36.12 26.61 19.40
CA ALA A 330 -37.51 27.09 19.33
C ALA A 330 -38.42 26.10 20.08
N ALA A 331 -39.12 26.63 21.08
CA ALA A 331 -40.07 25.92 21.93
C ALA A 331 -41.31 25.47 21.12
N ALA A 332 -41.66 24.19 21.26
CA ALA A 332 -42.90 23.63 20.73
C ALA A 332 -44.02 23.79 21.77
N THR A 333 -44.98 24.66 21.47
CA THR A 333 -46.23 24.78 22.22
C THR A 333 -47.19 23.69 21.77
N ALA A 334 -47.63 22.84 22.70
CA ALA A 334 -48.67 21.86 22.51
C ALA A 334 -50.02 22.56 22.24
N THR A 335 -50.78 22.10 21.25
CA THR A 335 -52.21 22.40 21.13
C THR A 335 -52.97 21.11 20.83
N THR A 336 -53.82 20.75 21.78
CA THR A 336 -54.80 19.67 21.78
C THR A 336 -56.10 20.19 21.16
N ALA A 337 -56.73 19.45 20.25
CA ALA A 337 -58.19 19.46 20.00
C ALA A 337 -58.54 18.37 18.97
N THR A 338 -59.23 17.31 19.44
CA THR A 338 -60.61 16.87 19.09
C THR A 338 -60.69 15.93 17.91
#